data_AF-A0A6A0IKT7-F1
#
_entry.id   AF-A0A6A0IKT7-F1
#
_cell.length_a   1.000
_cell.length_b   1.000
_cell.length_c   1.000
_cell.angle_alpha   90.00
_cell.angle_beta   90.00
_cell.angle_gamma   90.00
#
_symmetry.space_group_name_H-M   'P 1'
#
loop_
_entity.id
_entity.type
_entity.pdbx_description
1 polymer ?
#
loop_
_entity_poly.entity_id
_entity_poly.type
_entity_poly.pdbx_seq_one_letter_code
_entity_poly.pdbx_strand_id
1 'polypeptide(L)'
;MKAAVRTTFLALLATLIPGVPAHADITVYQSTCCGTAPAGGATGATSTALATWLGGGYATDNCDPNPTRLANQVGNVDIDDATYCFPSGSTAVTFRFRDAAGNIGSATGNVTVRMYGDLDLTGAVDPADMVVLQSYFNFAVSPEVPPFGAPAAMADLTHDTIVDPADMVQLQAYFNFAVSCLAP
;
A
#
# COMPACT_ATOMS: atom_id res chain seq x y z
N MET A 1 23.10 -37.37 35.38
CA MET A 1 21.85 -36.59 35.27
C MET A 1 22.03 -35.11 34.91
N LYS A 2 23.22 -34.49 35.07
CA LYS A 2 23.45 -33.06 34.70
C LYS A 2 23.57 -32.77 33.19
N ALA A 3 23.94 -33.75 32.37
CA ALA A 3 24.10 -33.56 30.92
C ALA A 3 22.76 -33.54 30.17
N ALA A 4 21.80 -34.39 30.56
CA ALA A 4 20.49 -34.47 29.91
C ALA A 4 19.70 -33.15 30.04
N VAL A 5 19.68 -32.53 31.21
CA VAL A 5 18.95 -31.27 31.46
C VAL A 5 19.48 -30.11 30.61
N ARG A 6 20.81 -30.05 30.38
CA ARG A 6 21.43 -28.98 29.57
C ARG A 6 21.14 -29.15 28.07
N THR A 7 21.09 -30.40 27.59
CA THR A 7 20.72 -30.72 26.21
C THR A 7 19.23 -30.49 25.95
N THR A 8 18.34 -30.82 26.89
CA THR A 8 16.89 -30.56 26.74
C THR A 8 16.55 -29.07 26.81
N PHE A 9 17.26 -28.28 27.62
CA PHE A 9 17.04 -26.83 27.73
C PHE A 9 17.55 -26.07 26.48
N LEU A 10 18.67 -26.49 25.89
CA LEU A 10 19.14 -25.97 24.60
C LEU A 10 18.21 -26.35 23.44
N ALA A 11 17.61 -27.54 23.46
CA ALA A 11 16.66 -27.98 22.44
C ALA A 11 15.33 -27.21 22.49
N LEU A 12 14.88 -26.80 23.67
CA LEU A 12 13.65 -26.00 23.86
C LEU A 12 13.80 -24.55 23.38
N LEU A 13 15.03 -24.03 23.38
CA LEU A 13 15.36 -22.68 22.89
C LEU A 13 15.41 -22.62 21.35
N ALA A 14 15.76 -23.73 20.69
CA ALA A 14 15.80 -23.84 19.23
C ALA A 14 14.41 -24.01 18.55
N THR A 15 13.32 -24.00 19.33
CA THR A 15 11.93 -24.11 18.83
C THR A 15 11.17 -22.79 18.87
N LEU A 16 11.77 -21.71 19.36
CA LEU A 16 11.16 -20.39 19.40
C LEU A 16 11.19 -19.78 17.99
N ILE A 17 10.08 -19.19 17.57
CA ILE A 17 10.03 -18.43 16.31
C ILE A 17 10.62 -17.04 16.51
N PRO A 18 11.20 -16.42 15.46
CA PRO A 18 11.55 -15.01 15.50
C PRO A 18 10.37 -14.12 15.88
N GLY A 19 10.58 -13.20 16.82
CA GLY A 19 9.62 -12.15 17.13
C GLY A 19 9.64 -11.08 16.05
N VAL A 20 8.55 -10.98 15.28
CA VAL A 20 8.35 -9.92 14.27
C VAL A 20 7.33 -8.92 14.83
N PRO A 21 7.72 -7.67 15.11
CA PRO A 21 6.77 -6.64 15.54
C PRO A 21 5.73 -6.35 14.45
N ALA A 22 4.56 -5.86 14.88
CA ALA A 22 3.55 -5.34 13.95
C ALA A 22 4.18 -4.28 13.02
N HIS A 23 3.92 -4.40 11.73
CA HIS A 23 4.39 -3.44 10.76
C HIS A 23 3.36 -2.31 10.64
N ALA A 24 3.81 -1.06 10.64
CA ALA A 24 2.88 0.07 10.50
C ALA A 24 2.20 0.03 9.13
N ASP A 25 0.95 0.48 9.06
CA ASP A 25 0.25 0.65 7.78
C ASP A 25 0.84 1.82 6.98
N ILE A 26 0.72 1.76 5.65
CA ILE A 26 1.11 2.84 4.75
C ILE A 26 -0.05 3.21 3.83
N THR A 27 -0.17 4.51 3.53
CA THR A 27 -1.03 5.01 2.47
C THR A 27 -0.16 5.65 1.38
N VAL A 28 -0.39 5.28 0.13
CA VAL A 28 0.24 5.88 -1.05
C VAL A 28 -0.82 6.29 -2.06
N TYR A 29 -0.49 7.24 -2.93
CA TYR A 29 -1.32 7.52 -4.10
C TYR A 29 -0.98 6.55 -5.23
N GLN A 30 -1.96 6.27 -6.07
CA GLN A 30 -1.72 5.49 -7.28
C GLN A 30 -0.62 6.15 -8.12
N SER A 31 0.26 5.33 -8.66
CA SER A 31 1.40 5.75 -9.49
C SER A 31 1.51 4.92 -10.76
N THR A 32 0.60 3.97 -10.94
CA THR A 32 0.48 3.16 -12.14
C THR A 32 -0.92 2.57 -12.23
N CYS A 33 -1.20 1.89 -13.33
CA CYS A 33 -2.46 1.19 -13.57
C CYS A 33 -2.25 -0.31 -13.34
N CYS A 34 -2.94 -0.89 -12.37
CA CYS A 34 -2.87 -2.33 -12.09
C CYS A 34 -4.08 -3.07 -12.67
N GLY A 35 -3.85 -4.15 -13.44
CA GLY A 35 -4.92 -5.03 -13.90
C GLY A 35 -5.83 -4.45 -14.98
N THR A 36 -7.11 -4.86 -14.98
CA THR A 36 -8.14 -4.40 -15.92
C THR A 36 -9.03 -3.34 -15.28
N ALA A 37 -9.44 -2.36 -16.08
CA ALA A 37 -10.15 -1.17 -15.63
C ALA A 37 -11.45 -1.43 -14.85
N PRO A 38 -11.82 -0.58 -13.87
CA PRO A 38 -11.08 0.61 -13.40
C PRO A 38 -9.82 0.22 -12.60
N ALA A 39 -8.65 0.59 -13.13
CA ALA A 39 -7.36 0.03 -12.75
C ALA A 39 -6.50 1.13 -12.11
N GLY A 40 -6.52 1.23 -10.79
CA GLY A 40 -5.57 2.04 -10.03
C GLY A 40 -4.58 1.15 -9.30
N GLY A 41 -3.36 1.63 -9.08
CA GLY A 41 -2.44 0.95 -8.19
C GLY A 41 -1.05 1.57 -8.06
N ALA A 42 -0.17 0.85 -7.36
CA ALA A 42 1.20 1.26 -7.10
C ALA A 42 2.14 0.05 -7.06
N THR A 43 3.40 0.27 -7.44
CA THR A 43 4.48 -0.71 -7.30
C THR A 43 5.61 -0.10 -6.47
N GLY A 44 6.51 -0.93 -5.92
CA GLY A 44 7.73 -0.40 -5.30
C GLY A 44 8.59 0.40 -6.29
N ALA A 45 8.59 0.04 -7.57
CA ALA A 45 9.33 0.78 -8.59
C ALA A 45 8.78 2.20 -8.85
N THR A 46 7.47 2.41 -8.66
CA THR A 46 6.80 3.69 -8.97
C THR A 46 6.55 4.56 -7.74
N SER A 47 6.78 4.05 -6.53
CA SER A 47 6.62 4.79 -5.28
C SER A 47 7.77 4.52 -4.32
N THR A 48 8.63 5.52 -4.12
CA THR A 48 9.76 5.47 -3.17
C THR A 48 9.30 5.19 -1.73
N ALA A 49 8.14 5.74 -1.34
CA ALA A 49 7.56 5.48 -0.03
C ALA A 49 7.16 4.00 0.12
N LEU A 50 6.53 3.43 -0.90
CA LEU A 50 6.15 2.02 -0.91
C LEU A 50 7.37 1.09 -0.93
N ALA A 51 8.38 1.39 -1.77
CA ALA A 51 9.65 0.63 -1.79
C ALA A 51 10.34 0.61 -0.42
N THR A 52 10.42 1.78 0.23
CA THR A 52 11.03 1.90 1.56
C THR A 52 10.25 1.09 2.60
N TRP A 53 8.92 1.14 2.53
CA TRP A 53 8.05 0.39 3.42
C TRP A 53 8.15 -1.13 3.21
N LEU A 54 8.16 -1.59 1.96
CA LEU A 54 8.32 -3.01 1.60
C LEU A 54 9.68 -3.55 1.99
N GLY A 55 10.75 -2.75 1.82
CA GLY A 55 12.11 -3.09 2.27
C GLY A 55 12.31 -3.02 3.78
N GLY A 56 11.30 -2.56 4.54
CA GLY A 56 11.31 -2.48 5.99
C GLY A 56 11.08 -3.83 6.69
N GLY A 57 10.70 -3.71 7.96
CA GLY A 57 10.49 -4.81 8.88
C GLY A 57 11.79 -5.33 9.49
N TYR A 58 11.69 -5.88 10.68
CA TYR A 58 12.79 -6.57 11.35
C TYR A 58 12.26 -7.67 12.25
N ALA A 59 13.15 -8.58 12.63
CA ALA A 59 12.85 -9.60 13.61
C ALA A 59 13.95 -9.67 14.65
N THR A 60 13.58 -10.06 15.85
CA THR A 60 14.50 -10.36 16.94
C THR A 60 14.29 -11.79 17.38
N ASP A 61 15.38 -12.52 17.58
CA ASP A 61 15.35 -13.85 18.16
C ASP A 61 16.46 -13.98 19.22
N ASN A 62 16.21 -14.78 20.26
CA ASN A 62 17.16 -14.93 21.37
C ASN A 62 18.28 -15.95 21.07
N CYS A 63 18.07 -16.83 20.09
CA CYS A 63 18.99 -17.87 19.67
C CYS A 63 19.66 -17.56 18.32
N ASP A 64 19.02 -16.73 17.50
CA ASP A 64 19.53 -16.19 16.26
C ASP A 64 19.62 -14.65 16.31
N PRO A 65 20.83 -14.08 16.42
CA PRO A 65 21.00 -12.63 16.42
C PRO A 65 20.67 -11.98 15.07
N ASN A 66 20.55 -12.75 13.99
CA ASN A 66 20.30 -12.26 12.63
C ASN A 66 19.30 -13.15 11.87
N PRO A 67 17.99 -13.15 12.25
CA PRO A 67 16.98 -13.86 11.49
C PRO A 67 16.97 -13.42 10.02
N THR A 68 16.91 -14.40 9.12
CA THR A 68 16.94 -14.17 7.67
C THR A 68 15.58 -13.65 7.19
N ARG A 69 15.56 -12.48 6.55
CA ARG A 69 14.36 -11.95 5.87
C ARG A 69 13.96 -12.86 4.71
N LEU A 70 12.69 -13.20 4.61
CA LEU A 70 12.11 -13.90 3.47
C LEU A 70 11.36 -12.92 2.56
N ALA A 71 10.95 -13.39 1.38
CA ALA A 71 10.07 -12.60 0.51
C ALA A 71 8.79 -12.20 1.27
N ASN A 72 8.34 -10.98 1.02
CA ASN A 72 7.03 -10.54 1.48
C ASN A 72 5.95 -11.38 0.79
N GLN A 73 4.79 -11.50 1.43
CA GLN A 73 3.67 -12.24 0.84
C GLN A 73 2.38 -11.42 0.81
N VAL A 74 1.59 -11.64 -0.23
CA VAL A 74 0.18 -11.23 -0.30
C VAL A 74 -0.65 -12.48 -0.55
N GLY A 75 -1.64 -12.75 0.29
CA GLY A 75 -2.49 -13.94 0.14
C GLY A 75 -1.72 -15.27 0.15
N ASN A 76 -0.63 -15.35 0.93
CA ASN A 76 0.31 -16.49 0.99
C ASN A 76 1.14 -16.75 -0.28
N VAL A 77 1.15 -15.80 -1.23
CA VAL A 77 1.99 -15.86 -2.43
C VAL A 77 3.16 -14.89 -2.24
N ASP A 78 4.37 -15.37 -2.51
CA ASP A 78 5.58 -14.53 -2.51
C ASP A 78 5.45 -13.45 -3.58
N ILE A 79 5.79 -12.22 -3.20
CA ILE A 79 5.77 -11.06 -4.09
C ILE A 79 7.18 -10.55 -4.33
N ASP A 80 7.37 -9.95 -5.51
CA ASP A 80 8.54 -9.13 -5.80
C ASP A 80 8.21 -7.68 -5.41
N ASP A 81 8.95 -7.14 -4.43
CA ASP A 81 8.66 -5.85 -3.83
C ASP A 81 8.73 -4.68 -4.85
N ALA A 82 9.46 -4.83 -5.94
CA ALA A 82 9.59 -3.80 -6.96
C ALA A 82 8.47 -3.85 -8.00
N THR A 83 8.04 -5.06 -8.38
CA THR A 83 7.15 -5.28 -9.54
C THR A 83 5.73 -5.72 -9.17
N TYR A 84 5.47 -6.11 -7.93
CA TYR A 84 4.11 -6.42 -7.49
C TYR A 84 3.23 -5.18 -7.52
N CYS A 85 2.13 -5.28 -8.26
CA CYS A 85 1.19 -4.20 -8.48
C CYS A 85 0.10 -4.26 -7.41
N PHE A 86 0.20 -3.41 -6.40
CA PHE A 86 -0.82 -3.26 -5.37
C PHE A 86 -2.03 -2.56 -5.97
N PRO A 87 -3.22 -3.20 -6.00
CA PRO A 87 -4.42 -2.56 -6.51
C PRO A 87 -4.87 -1.43 -5.59
N SER A 88 -5.77 -0.57 -6.09
CA SER A 88 -6.48 0.40 -5.26
C SER A 88 -7.20 -0.25 -4.07
N GLY A 89 -7.27 0.49 -2.97
CA GLY A 89 -7.79 -0.01 -1.70
C GLY A 89 -6.71 -0.64 -0.83
N SER A 90 -7.12 -1.47 0.13
CA SER A 90 -6.24 -2.03 1.16
C SER A 90 -5.78 -3.44 0.81
N THR A 91 -4.46 -3.66 0.82
CA THR A 91 -3.82 -4.96 0.64
C THR A 91 -2.98 -5.30 1.87
N ALA A 92 -3.24 -6.43 2.50
CA ALA A 92 -2.43 -6.93 3.61
C ALA A 92 -1.15 -7.59 3.09
N VAL A 93 0.00 -7.13 3.58
CA VAL A 93 1.32 -7.70 3.28
C VAL A 93 1.86 -8.39 4.52
N THR A 94 2.33 -9.62 4.34
CA THR A 94 2.93 -10.44 5.41
C THR A 94 4.45 -10.37 5.29
N PHE A 95 5.09 -9.81 6.32
CA PHE A 95 6.54 -9.79 6.52
C PHE A 95 6.97 -11.06 7.26
N ARG A 96 8.04 -11.70 6.80
CA ARG A 96 8.45 -13.02 7.29
C ARG A 96 9.95 -13.10 7.52
N PHE A 97 10.32 -13.74 8.62
CA PHE A 97 11.71 -13.96 8.99
C PHE A 97 11.90 -15.40 9.45
N ARG A 98 13.03 -16.01 9.07
CA ARG A 98 13.40 -17.38 9.41
C ARG A 98 14.65 -17.38 10.29
N ASP A 99 14.61 -18.07 11.41
CA ASP A 99 15.80 -18.28 12.24
C ASP A 99 16.74 -19.36 11.65
N ALA A 100 17.88 -19.56 12.30
CA ALA A 100 18.84 -20.61 11.98
C ALA A 100 18.31 -22.05 12.16
N ALA A 101 17.28 -22.26 12.99
CA ALA A 101 16.64 -23.56 13.20
C ALA A 101 15.56 -23.87 12.14
N GLY A 102 15.18 -22.87 11.33
CA GLY A 102 14.17 -22.97 10.29
C GLY A 102 12.76 -22.54 10.72
N ASN A 103 12.58 -22.05 11.94
CA ASN A 103 11.28 -21.56 12.39
C ASN A 103 10.97 -20.20 11.76
N ILE A 104 9.68 -19.93 11.48
CA ILE A 104 9.26 -18.72 10.76
C ILE A 104 8.35 -17.87 11.65
N GLY A 105 8.79 -16.65 11.93
CA GLY A 105 7.98 -15.59 12.51
C GLY A 105 7.40 -14.69 11.42
N SER A 106 6.23 -14.11 11.68
CA SER A 106 5.59 -13.20 10.73
C SER A 106 4.74 -12.12 11.41
N ALA A 107 4.62 -10.98 10.74
CA ALA A 107 3.67 -9.93 11.08
C ALA A 107 3.09 -9.32 9.80
N THR A 108 1.97 -8.61 9.92
CA THR A 108 1.30 -7.96 8.80
C THR A 108 1.38 -6.44 8.91
N GLY A 109 1.30 -5.77 7.75
CA GLY A 109 0.97 -4.36 7.63
C GLY A 109 0.14 -4.14 6.36
N ASN A 110 -0.70 -3.12 6.34
CA ASN A 110 -1.56 -2.82 5.19
C ASN A 110 -0.97 -1.74 4.29
N VAL A 111 -1.01 -1.98 2.99
CA VAL A 111 -0.80 -0.97 1.96
C VAL A 111 -2.17 -0.49 1.51
N THR A 112 -2.47 0.79 1.70
CA THR A 112 -3.64 1.45 1.14
C THR A 112 -3.23 2.29 -0.07
N VAL A 113 -3.73 1.94 -1.26
CA VAL A 113 -3.52 2.75 -2.47
C VAL A 113 -4.76 3.59 -2.74
N ARG A 114 -4.60 4.91 -2.76
CA ARG A 114 -5.66 5.89 -3.07
C ARG A 114 -5.68 6.22 -4.56
N MET A 115 -6.88 6.22 -5.17
CA MET A 115 -7.05 6.54 -6.59
C MET A 115 -7.22 8.05 -6.79
N TYR A 116 -6.54 8.63 -7.78
CA TYR A 116 -6.93 9.96 -8.25
C TYR A 116 -8.37 9.87 -8.78
N GLY A 117 -9.16 10.90 -8.51
CA GLY A 117 -10.58 10.95 -8.85
C GLY A 117 -11.52 10.35 -7.82
N ASP A 118 -11.06 9.62 -6.80
CA ASP A 118 -11.86 9.21 -5.62
C ASP A 118 -11.80 10.35 -4.60
N LEU A 119 -12.68 11.33 -4.76
CA LEU A 119 -12.69 12.61 -4.05
C LEU A 119 -13.50 12.57 -2.77
N ASP A 120 -14.40 11.60 -2.63
CA ASP A 120 -15.17 11.34 -1.40
C ASP A 120 -14.59 10.22 -0.51
N LEU A 121 -13.51 9.57 -0.95
CA LEU A 121 -12.79 8.49 -0.24
C LEU A 121 -13.64 7.25 0.03
N THR A 122 -14.55 6.93 -0.88
CA THR A 122 -15.36 5.70 -0.81
C THR A 122 -14.61 4.47 -1.34
N GLY A 123 -13.42 4.65 -1.93
CA GLY A 123 -12.62 3.59 -2.55
C GLY A 123 -13.04 3.29 -3.98
N ALA A 124 -13.89 4.12 -4.57
CA ALA A 124 -14.35 4.03 -5.95
C ALA A 124 -14.22 5.40 -6.62
N VAL A 125 -14.07 5.40 -7.95
CA VAL A 125 -14.23 6.62 -8.76
C VAL A 125 -15.59 6.51 -9.44
N ASP A 126 -16.57 7.25 -8.95
CA ASP A 126 -17.98 7.15 -9.34
C ASP A 126 -18.65 8.52 -9.58
N PRO A 127 -19.92 8.59 -10.05
CA PRO A 127 -20.57 9.86 -10.33
C PRO A 127 -20.66 10.83 -9.14
N ALA A 128 -20.54 10.37 -7.89
CA ALA A 128 -20.46 11.25 -6.73
C ALA A 128 -19.20 12.12 -6.79
N ASP A 129 -18.08 11.58 -7.26
CA ASP A 129 -16.83 12.33 -7.42
C ASP A 129 -16.94 13.45 -8.45
N MET A 130 -17.71 13.23 -9.53
CA MET A 130 -18.04 14.30 -10.48
C MET A 130 -18.78 15.45 -9.82
N VAL A 131 -19.73 15.14 -8.93
CA VAL A 131 -20.50 16.16 -8.20
C VAL A 131 -19.59 16.91 -7.23
N VAL A 132 -18.68 16.20 -6.57
CA VAL A 132 -17.69 16.78 -5.66
C VAL A 132 -16.76 17.74 -6.40
N LEU A 133 -16.20 17.33 -7.55
CA LEU A 133 -15.31 18.17 -8.35
C LEU A 133 -16.04 19.37 -8.98
N GLN A 134 -17.27 19.16 -9.47
CA GLN A 134 -18.10 20.26 -9.98
C GLN A 134 -18.44 21.27 -8.88
N SER A 135 -18.71 20.80 -7.66
CA SER A 135 -18.99 21.66 -6.51
C SER A 135 -17.77 22.51 -6.16
N TYR A 136 -16.56 21.94 -6.20
CA TYR A 136 -15.32 22.70 -6.02
C TYR A 136 -15.25 23.90 -6.98
N PHE A 137 -15.49 23.70 -8.28
CA PHE A 137 -15.49 24.79 -9.27
C PHE A 137 -16.66 25.77 -9.12
N ASN A 138 -17.82 25.34 -8.60
CA ASN A 138 -18.98 26.20 -8.39
C ASN A 138 -18.84 27.11 -7.15
N PHE A 139 -18.09 26.69 -6.13
CA PHE A 139 -17.91 27.44 -4.87
C PHE A 139 -16.56 28.19 -4.77
N ALA A 140 -15.63 27.98 -5.70
CA ALA A 140 -14.34 28.66 -5.76
C ALA A 140 -14.42 30.11 -6.28
N VAL A 141 -15.10 30.99 -5.53
CA VAL A 141 -14.74 32.42 -5.45
C VAL A 141 -13.88 32.70 -4.20
N SER A 142 -13.75 31.72 -3.29
CA SER A 142 -12.75 31.72 -2.20
C SER A 142 -12.23 30.29 -1.97
N PRO A 143 -11.13 29.89 -2.61
CA PRO A 143 -10.63 28.52 -2.62
C PRO A 143 -9.78 28.25 -1.37
N GLU A 144 -10.40 27.91 -0.24
CA GLU A 144 -9.61 27.54 0.94
C GLU A 144 -10.01 26.21 1.57
N VAL A 145 -11.22 25.70 1.31
CA VAL A 145 -11.61 24.33 1.70
C VAL A 145 -12.55 23.73 0.66
N PRO A 146 -12.06 22.84 -0.23
CA PRO A 146 -12.92 22.05 -1.11
C PRO A 146 -13.90 21.18 -0.30
N PRO A 147 -15.06 20.79 -0.83
CA PRO A 147 -15.92 19.78 -0.20
C PRO A 147 -15.34 18.35 -0.28
N PHE A 148 -14.04 18.21 -0.58
CA PHE A 148 -13.37 16.92 -0.74
C PHE A 148 -13.28 16.20 0.61
N GLY A 149 -13.58 14.90 0.61
CA GLY A 149 -13.06 14.00 1.64
C GLY A 149 -11.56 13.75 1.45
N ALA A 150 -11.09 13.88 0.21
CA ALA A 150 -9.71 13.65 -0.23
C ALA A 150 -8.82 14.92 -0.23
N PRO A 151 -7.49 14.77 -0.22
CA PRO A 151 -6.55 15.86 -0.53
C PRO A 151 -6.78 16.43 -1.95
N ALA A 152 -6.63 17.75 -2.12
CA ALA A 152 -6.84 18.42 -3.41
C ALA A 152 -5.94 17.89 -4.53
N ALA A 153 -4.74 17.39 -4.21
CA ALA A 153 -3.87 16.77 -5.20
C ALA A 153 -4.50 15.54 -5.89
N MET A 154 -5.46 14.86 -5.25
CA MET A 154 -6.17 13.72 -5.89
C MET A 154 -7.20 14.18 -6.94
N ALA A 155 -7.50 15.49 -7.00
CA ALA A 155 -8.37 16.10 -7.99
C ALA A 155 -7.62 16.67 -9.21
N ASP A 156 -6.29 16.75 -9.15
CA ASP A 156 -5.43 17.05 -10.31
C ASP A 156 -5.26 15.76 -11.11
N LEU A 157 -6.13 15.56 -12.10
CA LEU A 157 -6.20 14.34 -12.92
C LEU A 157 -5.38 14.46 -14.21
N THR A 158 -5.04 15.69 -14.59
CA THR A 158 -4.12 15.96 -15.71
C THR A 158 -2.66 15.94 -15.28
N HIS A 159 -2.40 15.93 -13.96
CA HIS A 159 -1.09 15.89 -13.32
C HIS A 159 -0.21 17.10 -13.68
N ASP A 160 -0.86 18.26 -13.83
CA ASP A 160 -0.20 19.50 -14.22
C ASP A 160 0.05 20.45 -13.04
N THR A 161 -0.21 19.97 -11.81
CA THR A 161 -0.07 20.64 -10.51
C THR A 161 -1.15 21.65 -10.17
N ILE A 162 -2.19 21.78 -11.01
CA ILE A 162 -3.29 22.71 -10.80
C ILE A 162 -4.60 21.92 -10.88
N VAL A 163 -5.53 22.19 -9.95
CA VAL A 163 -6.89 21.67 -10.06
C VAL A 163 -7.72 22.66 -10.87
N ASP A 164 -8.02 22.34 -12.12
CA ASP A 164 -8.65 23.23 -13.09
C ASP A 164 -9.74 22.52 -13.94
N PRO A 165 -10.46 23.25 -14.82
CA PRO A 165 -11.50 22.64 -15.65
C PRO A 165 -11.03 21.50 -16.57
N ALA A 166 -9.74 21.35 -16.85
CA ALA A 166 -9.21 20.21 -17.60
C ALA A 166 -9.32 18.90 -16.82
N ASP A 167 -9.24 18.94 -15.48
CA ASP A 167 -9.44 17.76 -14.64
C ASP A 167 -10.89 17.26 -14.70
N MET A 168 -11.87 18.17 -14.79
CA MET A 168 -13.27 17.80 -15.03
C MET A 168 -13.43 17.04 -16.36
N VAL A 169 -12.72 17.47 -17.40
CA VAL A 169 -12.74 16.80 -18.70
C VAL A 169 -12.11 15.41 -18.61
N GLN A 170 -11.01 15.28 -17.88
CA GLN A 170 -10.34 14.00 -17.67
C GLN A 170 -11.20 13.02 -16.86
N LEU A 171 -11.88 13.49 -15.82
CA LEU A 171 -12.81 12.67 -15.04
C LEU A 171 -14.02 12.23 -15.88
N GLN A 172 -14.55 13.13 -16.70
CA GLN A 172 -15.62 12.80 -17.65
C GLN A 172 -15.15 11.78 -18.71
N ALA A 173 -13.92 11.88 -19.18
CA ALA A 173 -13.33 10.92 -20.12
C ALA A 173 -13.21 9.53 -19.49
N TYR A 174 -12.88 9.44 -18.20
CA TYR A 174 -12.87 8.20 -17.45
C TYR A 174 -14.26 7.55 -17.38
N PHE A 175 -15.32 8.30 -17.06
CA PHE A 175 -16.69 7.78 -17.07
C PHE A 175 -17.22 7.40 -18.46
N ASN A 176 -16.69 8.02 -19.51
CA ASN A 176 -17.01 7.67 -20.90
C ASN A 176 -16.15 6.51 -21.44
N PHE A 177 -15.34 5.86 -20.60
CA PHE A 177 -14.40 4.81 -20.97
C PHE A 177 -13.37 5.22 -22.02
N ALA A 178 -13.15 6.52 -22.22
CA ALA A 178 -12.09 7.05 -23.06
C ALA A 178 -10.72 6.97 -22.37
N VAL A 179 -10.72 6.95 -21.03
CA VAL A 179 -9.55 6.73 -20.18
C VAL A 179 -9.88 5.63 -19.18
N SER A 180 -8.98 4.68 -18.99
CA SER A 180 -9.21 3.48 -18.17
C SER A 180 -8.52 3.52 -16.80
N CYS A 181 -7.72 4.55 -16.56
CA CYS A 181 -6.86 4.72 -15.38
C CYS A 181 -6.48 6.20 -15.24
N LEU A 182 -6.46 6.70 -14.01
CA LEU A 182 -6.17 8.10 -13.68
C LEU A 182 -4.77 8.28 -13.05
N ALA A 183 -3.87 7.30 -13.20
CA ALA A 183 -2.52 7.41 -12.69
C ALA A 183 -1.71 8.49 -13.45
N PRO A 184 -0.71 9.12 -12.80
CA PRO A 184 0.22 10.05 -13.45
C PRO A 184 1.05 9.42 -14.59
#